data_AF-A0A533X6T8-F1
#
_entry.id   AF-A0A533X6T8-F1
#
_cell.length_a   1.000
_cell.length_b   1.000
_cell.length_c   1.000
_cell.angle_alpha   90.00
_cell.angle_beta   90.00
_cell.angle_gamma   90.00
#
_symmetry.space_group_name_H-M   'P 1'
#
loop_
_entity.id
_entity.type
_entity.pdbx_description
1 polymer ?
#
loop_
_entity_poly.entity_id
_entity_poly.type
_entity_poly.pdbx_seq_one_letter_code
_entity_poly.pdbx_strand_id
1 'polypeptide(L)' 'VIPQTSVLGAILLTGYLGGATATHVRIGEPFYMPIVLGMLVWAGLFLRDDRLRALLPLRS' A
#
# COMPACT_ATOMS: atom_id res chain seq x y z
N VAL A 1 7.13 -15.25 10.51
CA VAL A 1 8.34 -14.54 10.06
C VAL A 1 7.92 -13.45 9.09
N ILE A 2 8.31 -12.19 9.33
CA ILE A 2 8.03 -11.07 8.44
C ILE A 2 9.32 -10.78 7.65
N PRO A 3 9.30 -10.79 6.31
CA PRO A 3 10.48 -10.48 5.51
C PRO A 3 11.02 -9.08 5.80
N GLN A 4 12.35 -8.94 5.90
CA GLN A 4 13.01 -7.65 6.20
C GLN A 4 12.74 -6.58 5.15
N THR A 5 12.40 -6.98 3.92
CA THR A 5 12.15 -6.09 2.79
C THR A 5 10.66 -5.86 2.52
N SER A 6 9.75 -6.32 3.39
CA SER A 6 8.31 -6.17 3.17
C SER A 6 7.85 -4.71 3.08
N VAL A 7 8.44 -3.81 3.89
CA VAL A 7 8.16 -2.36 3.82
C VAL A 7 8.61 -1.77 2.48
N LEU A 8 9.82 -2.11 2.02
CA LEU A 8 10.33 -1.67 0.72
C LEU A 8 9.44 -2.18 -0.42
N GLY A 9 9.03 -3.45 -0.36
CA GLY A 9 8.09 -4.03 -1.32
C GLY A 9 6.76 -3.28 -1.37
N ALA A 10 6.18 -2.92 -0.21
CA ALA A 10 4.96 -2.13 -0.15
C ALA A 10 5.13 -0.72 -0.76
N ILE A 11 6.26 -0.05 -0.51
CA ILE A 11 6.58 1.24 -1.11
C ILE A 11 6.69 1.14 -2.64
N LEU A 12 7.42 0.15 -3.14
CA LEU A 12 7.57 -0.08 -4.60
C LEU A 12 6.23 -0.38 -5.27
N LEU A 13 5.41 -1.24 -4.64
CA LEU A 13 4.06 -1.54 -5.12
C LEU A 13 3.17 -0.30 -5.12
N THR A 14 3.32 0.60 -4.15
CA THR A 14 2.56 1.86 -4.11
C THR A 14 2.91 2.75 -5.30
N GLY A 15 4.20 2.88 -5.65
CA GLY A 15 4.63 3.62 -6.83
C GLY A 15 4.08 3.01 -8.13
N TYR A 16 4.13 1.69 -8.26
CA TYR A 16 3.58 0.97 -9.42
C TYR A 16 2.06 1.17 -9.55
N LEU A 17 1.31 0.95 -8.47
CA LEU A 17 -0.15 1.10 -8.45
C LEU A 17 -0.58 2.56 -8.62
N GLY A 18 0.23 3.52 -8.14
CA GLY A 18 0.04 4.95 -8.41
C GLY A 18 0.17 5.27 -9.90
N GLY A 19 1.17 4.70 -10.58
CA GLY A 19 1.31 4.79 -12.03
C GLY A 19 0.10 4.22 -12.77
N ALA A 20 -0.35 3.01 -12.40
CA ALA A 20 -1.56 2.40 -12.96
C ALA A 20 -2.80 3.28 -12.75
N THR A 21 -2.98 3.82 -11.55
CA THR A 21 -4.06 4.76 -11.22
C THR A 21 -4.01 5.99 -12.13
N ALA A 22 -2.83 6.61 -12.29
CA ALA A 22 -2.65 7.77 -13.15
C ALA A 22 -3.00 7.47 -14.62
N THR A 23 -2.65 6.28 -15.13
CA THR A 23 -3.03 5.85 -16.49
C THR A 23 -4.55 5.71 -16.64
N HIS A 24 -5.23 5.05 -15.70
CA HIS A 24 -6.68 4.89 -15.74
C HIS A 24 -7.42 6.24 -15.63
N VAL A 25 -6.99 7.10 -14.71
CA VAL A 25 -7.51 8.46 -14.56
C VAL A 25 -7.33 9.25 -15.87
N ARG A 26 -6.15 9.16 -16.51
CA ARG A 26 -5.86 9.86 -17.77
C ARG A 26 -6.76 9.42 -18.93
N ILE A 27 -7.19 8.16 -18.96
CA ILE A 27 -8.01 7.58 -20.03
C ILE A 27 -9.52 7.66 -19.69
N GLY A 28 -9.87 8.08 -18.47
CA GLY A 28 -11.26 8.12 -18.00
C GLY A 28 -11.84 6.75 -17.64
N GLU A 29 -10.97 5.74 -17.49
CA GLU A 29 -11.33 4.38 -17.11
C GLU A 29 -11.42 4.23 -15.58
N PRO A 30 -12.10 3.19 -15.08
CA PRO A 30 -12.18 2.94 -13.64
C PRO A 30 -10.79 2.73 -13.01
N PHE A 31 -10.48 3.54 -12.00
CA PHE A 31 -9.16 3.59 -11.35
C PHE A 31 -9.16 3.10 -9.89
N TYR A 32 -10.31 2.65 -9.38
CA TYR A 32 -10.45 2.25 -7.97
C TYR A 32 -9.68 0.96 -7.64
N MET A 33 -9.52 0.05 -8.61
CA MET A 33 -8.90 -1.25 -8.39
C MET A 33 -7.43 -1.17 -7.93
N PRO A 34 -6.53 -0.44 -8.62
CA PRO A 34 -5.16 -0.28 -8.15
C PRO A 34 -5.06 0.41 -6.77
N ILE A 35 -5.98 1.34 -6.46
CA ILE A 35 -6.05 2.00 -5.16
C ILE A 35 -6.42 0.98 -4.07
N VAL A 36 -7.47 0.19 -4.27
CA VAL A 36 -7.91 -0.84 -3.32
C VAL A 36 -6.80 -1.86 -3.07
N LEU A 37 -6.09 -2.30 -4.12
CA LEU A 37 -4.95 -3.19 -3.96
C LEU A 37 -3.83 -2.55 -3.13
N GLY A 38 -3.52 -1.27 -3.36
CA GLY A 38 -2.53 -0.54 -2.56
C GLY A 38 -2.91 -0.48 -1.09
N MET A 39 -4.18 -0.20 -0.79
CA MET A 39 -4.71 -0.22 0.58
C MET A 39 -4.58 -1.61 1.21
N LEU A 40 -4.92 -2.69 0.50
CA LEU A 40 -4.81 -4.05 1.00
C LEU A 40 -3.37 -4.46 1.30
N VAL A 41 -2.40 -4.05 0.46
CA VAL A 41 -0.98 -4.30 0.68
C VAL A 41 -0.52 -3.65 1.99
N TRP A 42 -0.82 -2.36 2.18
CA TRP A 42 -0.45 -1.65 3.40
C TRP A 42 -1.21 -2.13 4.63
N ALA A 43 -2.51 -2.44 4.52
CA ALA A 43 -3.29 -2.99 5.61
C ALA A 43 -2.76 -4.36 6.06
N GLY A 44 -2.45 -5.24 5.11
CA GLY A 44 -1.85 -6.54 5.41
C GLY A 44 -0.47 -6.43 6.06
N LEU A 45 0.33 -5.43 5.66
CA LEU A 45 1.62 -5.15 6.29
C LEU A 45 1.45 -4.58 7.71
N PHE A 46 0.54 -3.62 7.88
CA PHE A 46 0.20 -3.00 9.16
C PHE A 46 -0.29 -4.03 10.18
N LEU A 47 -1.16 -4.96 9.77
CA LEU A 47 -1.64 -6.02 10.65
C LEU A 47 -0.53 -6.99 11.06
N ARG A 48 0.44 -7.25 10.17
CA ARG A 48 1.52 -8.22 10.42
C ARG A 48 2.69 -7.64 11.21
N ASP A 49 3.04 -6.37 11.03
CA ASP A 49 4.27 -5.77 11.61
C ASP A 49 3.96 -4.83 12.79
N ASP A 50 4.23 -5.30 14.01
CA ASP A 50 4.10 -4.50 15.25
C ASP A 50 4.95 -3.23 15.23
N ARG A 51 6.11 -3.23 14.57
CA ARG A 51 6.99 -2.06 14.48
C ARG A 51 6.36 -0.99 13.62
N LEU A 52 5.73 -1.40 12.51
CA LEU A 52 4.99 -0.47 11.65
C LEU A 52 3.78 0.12 12.39
N ARG A 53 3.09 -0.68 13.21
CA ARG A 53 1.99 -0.18 14.06
C ARG A 53 2.48 0.84 15.09
N ALA A 54 3.63 0.60 15.71
CA ALA A 54 4.21 1.50 16.70
C ALA A 54 4.60 2.88 16.14
N LEU A 55 4.80 3.01 14.82
CA LEU A 55 5.08 4.28 14.16
C LEU A 55 3.83 5.14 13.95
N LEU A 56 2.64 4.53 13.87
CA LEU A 56 1.40 5.30 13.78
C LEU A 56 1.00 5.75 15.18
N PRO A 57 0.71 7.05 15.39
CA PRO A 57 0.24 7.59 16.67
C PRO A 57 -1.24 7.24 16.92
N LEU A 58 -1.62 5.98 16.64
CA LEU A 58 -2.91 5.41 16.97
C LEU A 58 -2.85 4.94 18.43
N ARG A 59 -2.76 5.89 19.36
CA ARG A 59 -2.95 5.64 20.78
C ARG A 59 -4.25 6.30 21.23
N SER A 60 -5.10 5.51 21.86
CA SER A 60 -5.83 5.94 23.05
C SER A 60 -4.86 6.01 24.23
#